data_AF-A0A2E9I1R4-F1
#
_entry.id   AF-A0A2E9I1R4-F1
#
_cell.length_a   1.000
_cell.length_b   1.000
_cell.length_c   1.000
_cell.angle_alpha   90.00
_cell.angle_beta   90.00
_cell.angle_gamma   90.00
#
_symmetry.space_group_name_H-M   'P 1'
#
loop_
_entity.id
_entity.type
_entity.pdbx_description
1 polymer ?
#
loop_
_entity_poly.entity_id
_entity_poly.type
_entity_poly.pdbx_seq_one_letter_code
_entity_poly.pdbx_strand_id
1 'polypeptide(L)' 'MITNADGRTDAQILPADQFETGTYELVFHAGAYLDACGTPPEDPRFLDIIPIRFGMSHPTHYHVPLLLSPFGYATYRGS' A
#
# COMPACT_ATOMS: atom_id res chain seq x y z
N MET A 1 -3.95 -4.31 -9.18
CA MET A 1 -4.69 -5.01 -8.10
C MET A 1 -5.54 -3.98 -7.37
N ILE A 2 -6.66 -4.37 -6.75
CA ILE A 2 -7.58 -3.47 -6.04
C ILE A 2 -7.81 -4.04 -4.63
N THR A 3 -8.00 -3.18 -3.64
CA THR A 3 -8.38 -3.60 -2.28
C THR A 3 -9.87 -3.95 -2.20
N ASN A 4 -10.20 -5.02 -1.50
CA ASN A 4 -11.57 -5.42 -1.17
C ASN A 4 -12.14 -4.59 0.00
N ALA A 5 -13.36 -4.92 0.42
CA ALA A 5 -14.07 -4.22 1.49
C ALA A 5 -13.35 -4.29 2.86
N ASP A 6 -12.47 -5.27 3.06
CA ASP A 6 -11.67 -5.44 4.28
C ASP A 6 -10.30 -4.74 4.19
N GLY A 7 -10.06 -3.94 3.13
CA GLY A 7 -8.80 -3.24 2.91
C GLY A 7 -7.64 -4.16 2.52
N ARG A 8 -7.92 -5.39 2.05
CA ARG A 8 -6.93 -6.40 1.65
C ARG A 8 -7.03 -6.70 0.16
N THR A 9 -6.14 -7.53 -0.35
CA THR A 9 -6.22 -8.05 -1.72
C THR A 9 -6.73 -9.49 -1.68
N ASP A 10 -7.58 -9.87 -2.64
CA ASP A 10 -8.16 -11.23 -2.67
C ASP A 10 -7.14 -12.32 -3.00
N ALA A 11 -5.98 -11.93 -3.52
CA ALA A 11 -4.85 -12.79 -3.80
C ALA A 11 -3.54 -12.16 -3.29
N GLN A 12 -2.48 -12.97 -3.22
CA GLN A 12 -1.14 -12.50 -2.91
C GLN A 12 -0.68 -11.49 -3.96
N ILE A 13 -0.12 -10.36 -3.53
CA ILE A 13 0.44 -9.34 -4.43
C ILE A 13 1.63 -9.92 -5.22
N LEU A 14 2.51 -10.63 -4.52
CA LEU A 14 3.63 -11.37 -5.10
C LEU A 14 3.42 -12.86 -4.82
N PRO A 15 3.18 -13.68 -5.87
CA PRO A 15 3.12 -15.13 -5.74
C PRO A 15 4.44 -15.72 -5.19
N ALA A 16 4.34 -16.78 -4.38
CA ALA A 16 5.51 -17.36 -3.71
C ALA A 16 6.58 -17.92 -4.65
N ASP A 17 6.20 -18.37 -5.85
CA ASP A 17 7.10 -18.87 -6.90
C ASP A 17 7.85 -17.75 -7.64
N GLN A 18 7.43 -16.50 -7.48
CA GLN A 18 8.08 -15.30 -8.04
C GLN A 18 8.87 -14.53 -6.98
N PHE A 19 9.00 -15.09 -5.78
CA PHE A 19 9.74 -14.45 -4.70
C PHE A 19 11.24 -14.41 -5.01
N GLU A 20 11.83 -13.22 -4.86
CA GLU A 20 13.28 -13.03 -4.86
C GLU A 20 13.67 -12.10 -3.71
N THR A 21 14.90 -12.23 -3.22
CA THR A 21 15.42 -11.24 -2.27
C THR A 21 15.72 -9.96 -3.01
N GLY A 22 15.32 -8.81 -2.47
CA GLY A 22 15.53 -7.54 -3.13
C GLY A 22 14.75 -6.40 -2.51
N THR A 23 14.77 -5.26 -3.20
CA THR A 23 13.98 -4.08 -2.86
C THR A 23 12.75 -4.04 -3.74
N TYR A 24 11.59 -3.88 -3.11
CA TYR A 24 10.30 -3.78 -3.76
C TYR A 24 9.66 -2.41 -3.48
N GLU A 25 8.72 -2.01 -4.32
CA GLU A 25 7.92 -0.80 -4.14
C GLU A 25 6.44 -1.13 -4.34
N LEU A 26 5.62 -0.76 -3.37
CA LEU A 26 4.16 -0.70 -3.53
C LEU A 26 3.77 0.75 -3.83
N VAL A 27 2.95 0.96 -4.85
CA VAL A 27 2.42 2.28 -5.22
C VAL A 27 0.93 2.30 -4.93
N PHE A 28 0.54 3.11 -3.95
CA PHE A 28 -0.86 3.29 -3.57
C PHE A 28 -1.41 4.55 -4.22
N HIS A 29 -2.55 4.42 -4.91
CA HIS A 29 -3.33 5.54 -5.45
C HIS A 29 -4.25 6.11 -4.35
N ALA A 30 -3.65 6.75 -3.34
CA ALA A 30 -4.32 7.26 -2.15
C ALA A 30 -5.28 8.42 -2.46
N GLY A 31 -4.95 9.29 -3.41
CA GLY A 31 -5.80 10.43 -3.79
C GLY A 31 -7.16 9.97 -4.28
N ALA A 32 -7.17 9.05 -5.25
CA ALA A 32 -8.39 8.45 -5.79
C ALA A 32 -9.25 7.77 -4.69
N TYR A 33 -8.61 7.14 -3.70
CA TYR A 33 -9.31 6.56 -2.55
C TYR A 33 -9.92 7.64 -1.64
N LEU A 34 -9.17 8.70 -1.32
CA LEU A 34 -9.64 9.81 -0.48
C LEU A 34 -10.81 10.56 -1.13
N ASP A 35 -10.78 10.73 -2.45
CA ASP A 35 -11.92 11.22 -3.26
C ASP A 35 -13.15 10.33 -3.08
N ALA A 36 -13.00 9.02 -3.26
CA ALA A 36 -14.10 8.06 -3.12
C ALA A 36 -14.67 8.00 -1.69
N CYS A 37 -13.87 8.31 -0.67
CA CYS A 37 -14.30 8.39 0.72
C CYS A 37 -14.96 9.72 1.11
N GLY A 38 -15.09 10.69 0.19
CA GLY A 38 -15.69 11.99 0.47
C GLY A 38 -14.81 12.91 1.32
N THR A 39 -13.49 12.69 1.33
CA THR A 39 -12.55 13.64 1.93
C THR A 39 -12.63 14.95 1.14
N PRO A 40 -12.68 16.13 1.79
CA PRO A 40 -12.74 17.41 1.10
C PRO A 40 -11.69 17.49 -0.03
N PRO A 41 -12.08 17.96 -1.22
CA PRO A 41 -11.17 18.04 -2.35
C PRO A 41 -10.08 19.07 -2.08
N GLU A 42 -8.87 18.76 -2.54
CA GLU A 42 -7.69 19.63 -2.51
C GLU A 42 -6.97 19.47 -3.85
N ASP A 43 -6.50 20.58 -4.43
CA ASP A 43 -5.78 20.57 -5.70
C ASP A 43 -4.49 21.41 -5.56
N PRO A 44 -3.30 20.78 -5.49
CA PRO A 44 -3.08 19.33 -5.49
C PRO A 44 -3.43 18.69 -4.14
N ARG A 45 -3.85 17.41 -4.14
CA ARG A 45 -3.97 16.63 -2.89
C ARG A 45 -2.63 16.54 -2.18
N PHE A 46 -2.61 16.77 -0.87
CA PHE A 46 -1.39 16.58 -0.08
C PHE A 46 -0.84 15.13 -0.18
N LEU A 47 -1.73 14.13 -0.21
CA LEU A 47 -1.41 12.72 -0.47
C LEU A 47 -2.20 12.20 -1.67
N ASP A 48 -1.54 12.05 -2.82
CA ASP A 48 -2.11 11.46 -4.04
C ASP A 48 -1.54 10.06 -4.33
N ILE A 49 -0.26 9.99 -4.70
CA ILE A 49 0.44 8.73 -4.95
C ILE A 49 1.45 8.49 -3.81
N ILE A 50 1.33 7.36 -3.13
CA ILE A 50 2.20 6.99 -2.01
C ILE A 50 3.06 5.77 -2.40
N PRO A 51 4.36 5.96 -2.71
CA PRO A 51 5.29 4.85 -2.87
C PRO A 51 5.82 4.38 -1.50
N ILE A 52 5.74 3.08 -1.23
CA ILE A 52 6.36 2.44 -0.07
C ILE A 52 7.46 1.50 -0.57
N ARG A 53 8.72 1.88 -0.34
CA ARG A 53 9.90 1.05 -0.61
C ARG A 53 10.27 0.22 0.60
N PHE A 54 10.51 -1.08 0.40
CA PHE A 54 10.91 -1.99 1.46
C PHE A 54 11.79 -3.13 0.91
N GLY A 55 12.59 -3.72 1.80
CA GLY A 55 13.44 -4.85 1.47
C GLY A 55 12.79 -6.17 1.91
N MET A 56 12.88 -7.18 1.03
CA MET A 56 12.59 -8.56 1.37
C MET A 56 13.90 -9.37 1.33
N SER A 57 14.29 -9.93 2.48
CA SER A 57 15.59 -10.58 2.68
C SER A 57 15.52 -12.09 2.86
N HIS A 58 14.32 -12.65 3.09
CA HIS A 58 14.11 -14.09 3.32
C HIS A 58 12.78 -14.52 2.69
N PRO A 59 12.62 -15.80 2.28
CA PRO A 59 11.34 -16.33 1.77
C PRO A 59 10.35 -16.58 2.91
N THR A 60 9.85 -15.51 3.52
CA THR A 60 8.84 -15.56 4.59
C THR A 60 7.63 -14.71 4.24
N HIS A 61 6.59 -14.72 5.07
CA HIS A 61 5.45 -13.83 4.90
C HIS A 61 5.86 -12.37 5.19
N TYR A 62 5.56 -11.47 4.27
CA TYR A 62 5.72 -10.03 4.46
C TYR A 62 4.35 -9.36 4.45
N HIS A 63 3.95 -8.82 5.59
CA HIS A 63 2.79 -7.96 5.70
C HIS A 63 3.26 -6.50 5.78
N VAL A 64 2.92 -5.69 4.76
CA VAL A 64 3.30 -4.27 4.64
C VAL A 64 2.03 -3.42 4.57
N PRO A 65 1.37 -3.13 5.70
CA PRO A 65 0.15 -2.33 5.73
C PRO A 65 0.40 -0.84 5.50
N LEU A 66 -0.63 -0.15 5.03
CA LEU A 66 -0.72 1.31 4.97
C LEU A 66 -1.85 1.79 5.89
N LEU A 67 -1.52 2.60 6.90
CA LEU A 67 -2.49 3.35 7.67
C LEU A 67 -2.57 4.74 7.06
N LEU A 68 -3.75 5.15 6.57
CA LEU A 68 -3.92 6.36 5.79
C LEU A 68 -4.88 7.34 6.47
N SER A 69 -4.48 8.60 6.51
CA SER A 69 -5.34 9.77 6.72
C SER A 69 -5.10 10.77 5.57
N PRO A 70 -5.94 11.80 5.39
CA PRO A 70 -5.72 12.79 4.33
C PRO A 70 -4.38 13.53 4.40
N PHE A 71 -3.78 13.64 5.60
CA PHE A 71 -2.60 14.49 5.85
C PHE A 71 -1.38 13.74 6.39
N GLY A 72 -1.45 12.41 6.41
CA GLY A 72 -0.36 11.59 6.93
C GLY A 72 -0.67 10.12 6.78
N TYR A 73 0.40 9.33 6.70
CA TYR A 73 0.29 7.89 6.67
C TYR A 73 1.40 7.26 7.52
N ALA A 74 1.19 6.00 7.88
CA ALA A 74 2.20 5.18 8.52
C ALA A 74 2.22 3.79 7.87
N THR A 75 3.40 3.17 7.88
CA THR A 75 3.61 1.79 7.46
C THR A 75 4.59 1.12 8.41
N TYR A 76 4.58 -0.20 8.44
CA TYR A 76 5.48 -1.02 9.26
C TYR A 76 5.59 -2.43 8.67
N ARG A 77 6.50 -3.25 9.19
CA ARG A 77 6.55 -4.69 8.88
C ARG A 77 5.69 -5.44 9.89
N GLY A 78 4.56 -5.97 9.45
CA GLY A 78 3.71 -6.86 10.23
C GLY A 78 4.26 -8.29 10.30
N SER A 79 3.65 -9.10 11.18
CA SER A 79 3.86 -10.54 11.32
C SER A 79 3.01 -11.35 10.35
#